data_AF-A0A0B5CLW1-F1
#
_entry.id   AF-A0A0B5CLW1-F1
#
_cell.length_a   1.000
_cell.length_b   1.000
_cell.length_c   1.000
_cell.angle_alpha   90.00
_cell.angle_beta   90.00
_cell.angle_gamma   90.00
#
_symmetry.space_group_name_H-M   'P 1'
#
loop_
_entity.id
_entity.type
_entity.pdbx_description
1 polymer ?
#
loop_
_entity_poly.entity_id
_entity_poly.type
_entity_poly.pdbx_seq_one_letter_code
_entity_poly.pdbx_strand_id
1 'polypeptide(L)'
;FFLFVFLGGSFFVNLFLDVEIYFYFFMCYFLLFGSFTKSAQFPFSGWLPKAMSAPTPVSSLVHSSTLVTAGLILLMGYGVLLFNVVLLRLMFFFGLLTMFFSSILALLEEDMKKVVA
;
A
#
# COMPACT_ATOMS: atom_id res chain seq x y z
N PHE A 1 6.17 -44.01 25.03
CA PHE A 1 6.24 -43.95 23.56
C PHE A 1 5.08 -43.16 22.96
N PHE A 2 3.82 -43.58 23.14
CA PHE A 2 2.64 -42.86 22.62
C PHE A 2 2.57 -41.38 23.04
N LEU A 3 2.78 -41.09 24.33
CA LEU A 3 2.72 -39.72 24.87
C LEU A 3 3.85 -38.82 24.34
N PHE A 4 5.02 -39.40 24.02
CA PHE A 4 6.14 -38.68 23.41
C PHE A 4 5.87 -38.33 21.94
N VAL A 5 5.27 -39.25 21.18
CA VAL A 5 4.86 -38.99 19.78
C VAL A 5 3.75 -37.96 19.70
N PHE A 6 2.78 -38.00 20.62
CA PHE A 6 1.69 -37.02 20.69
C PHE A 6 2.18 -35.60 21.02
N LEU A 7 3.03 -35.47 22.05
CA LEU A 7 3.65 -34.17 22.41
C LEU A 7 4.56 -33.66 21.28
N GLY A 8 5.41 -34.50 20.72
CA GLY A 8 6.26 -34.15 19.58
C GLY A 8 5.46 -33.69 18.37
N GLY A 9 4.41 -34.44 17.98
CA GLY A 9 3.53 -34.08 16.87
C GLY A 9 2.79 -32.76 17.10
N SER A 10 2.28 -32.52 18.31
CA SER A 10 1.63 -31.23 18.65
C SER A 10 2.61 -30.05 18.56
N PHE A 11 3.88 -30.25 18.94
CA PHE A 11 4.90 -29.21 18.82
C PHE A 11 5.25 -28.91 17.36
N PHE A 12 5.40 -29.94 16.52
CA PHE A 12 5.65 -29.77 15.09
C PHE A 12 4.48 -29.06 14.37
N VAL A 13 3.24 -29.37 14.75
CA VAL A 13 2.06 -28.70 14.17
C VAL A 13 2.01 -27.22 14.57
N ASN A 14 2.29 -26.89 15.83
CA ASN A 14 2.34 -25.48 16.26
C ASN A 14 3.45 -24.72 15.54
N LEU A 15 4.66 -25.29 15.43
CA LEU A 15 5.75 -24.66 14.67
C LEU A 15 5.37 -24.40 13.21
N PHE A 16 4.69 -25.35 12.57
CA PHE A 16 4.25 -25.17 11.18
C PHE A 16 3.20 -24.05 11.05
N LEU A 17 2.21 -24.02 11.94
CA LEU A 17 1.19 -22.97 11.96
C LEU A 17 1.79 -21.59 12.20
N ASP A 18 2.74 -21.47 13.13
CA ASP A 18 3.44 -20.21 13.40
C ASP A 18 4.18 -19.69 12.16
N VAL A 19 4.92 -20.56 11.46
CA VAL A 19 5.66 -20.19 10.24
C VAL A 19 4.72 -19.69 9.13
N GLU A 20 3.59 -20.38 8.90
CA GLU A 20 2.58 -19.97 7.93
C GLU A 20 2.03 -18.58 8.28
N ILE A 21 1.67 -18.34 9.55
CA ILE A 21 1.16 -17.05 10.03
C ILE A 21 2.18 -15.93 9.77
N TYR A 22 3.46 -16.14 10.09
CA TYR A 22 4.50 -15.14 9.83
C TYR A 22 4.66 -14.85 8.32
N PHE A 23 4.56 -15.87 7.46
CA PHE A 23 4.63 -15.70 6.02
C PHE A 23 3.46 -14.86 5.48
N TYR A 24 2.24 -15.11 5.97
CA TYR A 24 1.07 -14.30 5.62
C TYR A 24 1.24 -12.83 6.01
N PHE A 25 1.74 -12.55 7.22
CA PHE A 25 2.00 -11.17 7.65
C PHE A 25 3.04 -10.46 6.78
N PHE A 26 4.11 -11.16 6.41
CA PHE A 26 5.16 -10.62 5.57
C PHE A 26 4.65 -10.29 4.15
N MET A 27 3.84 -11.17 3.57
CA MET A 27 3.17 -10.94 2.28
C MET A 27 2.25 -9.72 2.32
N CYS A 28 1.45 -9.58 3.38
CA CYS A 28 0.57 -8.43 3.55
C CYS A 28 1.35 -7.12 3.60
N TYR A 29 2.48 -7.09 4.32
CA TYR A 29 3.33 -5.91 4.42
C TYR A 29 3.93 -5.52 3.06
N PHE A 30 4.48 -6.48 2.31
CA PHE A 30 5.02 -6.19 0.97
C PHE A 30 3.96 -5.67 -0.01
N LEU A 31 2.77 -6.26 0.03
CA LEU A 31 1.66 -5.84 -0.82
C LEU A 31 1.25 -4.38 -0.51
N LEU A 32 1.26 -4.03 0.78
CA LEU A 32 1.03 -2.67 1.27
C LEU A 32 2.08 -1.69 0.74
N PHE A 33 3.37 -2.02 0.86
CA PHE A 33 4.46 -1.20 0.31
C PHE A 33 4.36 -1.04 -1.20
N GLY A 34 4.11 -2.14 -1.93
CA GLY A 34 3.93 -2.11 -3.38
C GLY A 34 2.79 -1.18 -3.79
N SER A 35 1.65 -1.27 -3.09
CA SER A 35 0.54 -0.37 -3.37
C SER A 35 0.87 1.10 -3.08
N PHE A 36 1.54 1.41 -1.97
CA PHE A 36 1.85 2.78 -1.57
C PHE A 36 2.77 3.49 -2.58
N THR A 37 3.70 2.76 -3.21
CA THR A 37 4.55 3.33 -4.27
C THR A 37 3.76 3.71 -5.51
N LYS A 38 2.75 2.91 -5.91
CA LYS A 38 1.92 3.17 -7.09
C LYS A 38 0.85 4.25 -6.85
N SER A 39 0.30 4.33 -5.65
CA SER A 39 -0.70 5.34 -5.28
C SER A 39 -0.10 6.68 -4.84
N ALA A 40 1.22 6.86 -4.93
CA ALA A 40 1.93 8.08 -4.56
C ALA A 40 1.66 8.55 -3.11
N GLN A 41 1.46 7.61 -2.18
CA GLN A 41 1.31 7.96 -0.77
C GLN A 41 2.62 8.47 -0.16
N PHE A 42 2.54 9.27 0.90
CA PHE A 42 3.68 9.79 1.66
C PHE A 42 4.42 8.59 2.25
N PRO A 43 5.72 8.36 1.99
CA PRO A 43 6.78 9.26 1.51
C PRO A 43 7.12 9.23 0.00
N PHE A 44 6.39 8.47 -0.83
CA PHE A 44 6.68 8.23 -2.24
C PHE A 44 5.96 9.19 -3.22
N SER A 45 5.45 10.34 -2.77
CA SER A 45 4.68 11.27 -3.61
C SER A 45 5.53 12.04 -4.64
N GLY A 46 6.84 12.15 -4.45
CA GLY A 46 7.71 13.06 -5.24
C GLY A 46 7.88 12.74 -6.74
N TRP A 47 7.46 11.56 -7.20
CA TRP A 47 7.48 11.21 -8.63
C TRP A 47 6.31 11.78 -9.42
N LEU A 48 5.19 12.05 -8.76
CA LEU A 48 3.93 12.42 -9.38
C LEU A 48 3.97 13.87 -9.93
N PRO A 49 4.50 14.87 -9.21
CA PRO A 49 4.73 16.22 -9.78
C PRO A 49 5.75 16.22 -10.93
N LYS A 50 6.73 15.31 -10.91
CA LYS A 50 7.71 15.16 -11.99
C LYS A 50 7.09 14.58 -13.26
N ALA A 51 6.08 13.71 -13.15
CA ALA A 51 5.38 13.15 -14.30
C ALA A 51 4.61 14.21 -15.10
N MET A 52 4.26 15.35 -14.47
CA MET A 52 3.52 16.44 -15.12
C MET A 52 4.35 17.36 -16.01
N SER A 53 5.67 17.15 -16.11
CA SER A 53 6.47 17.79 -17.17
C SER A 53 6.18 17.20 -18.57
N ALA A 54 5.44 16.09 -18.65
CA ALA A 54 5.08 15.42 -19.90
C ALA A 54 3.94 16.17 -20.66
N PRO A 55 3.84 16.00 -21.99
CA PRO A 55 2.84 16.68 -22.81
C PRO A 55 1.39 16.39 -22.35
N THR A 56 0.53 17.40 -22.48
CA THR A 56 -0.84 17.45 -21.92
C THR A 56 -1.81 16.32 -22.26
N PRO A 57 -1.73 15.60 -23.41
CA PRO A 57 -2.59 14.42 -23.62
C PRO A 57 -2.11 13.18 -22.85
N VAL A 58 -0.84 13.12 -22.43
CA VAL A 58 -0.27 11.98 -21.71
C VAL A 58 -0.46 12.13 -20.20
N SER A 59 -0.29 13.35 -19.66
CA SER A 59 -0.51 13.61 -18.24
C SER A 59 -1.98 13.47 -17.84
N SER A 60 -2.94 13.89 -18.67
CA SER A 60 -4.37 13.67 -18.40
C SER A 60 -4.72 12.18 -18.32
N LEU A 61 -4.09 11.34 -19.13
CA LEU A 61 -4.38 9.91 -19.21
C LEU A 61 -3.72 9.12 -18.07
N VAL A 62 -2.45 9.43 -17.75
CA VAL A 62 -1.70 8.74 -16.69
C VAL A 62 -2.21 9.11 -15.30
N HIS A 63 -2.63 10.36 -15.10
CA HIS A 63 -3.10 10.85 -13.81
C HIS A 63 -4.54 10.46 -13.49
N SER A 64 -5.40 10.32 -14.52
CA SER A 64 -6.83 10.04 -14.31
C SER A 64 -7.21 8.56 -14.26
N SER A 65 -6.45 7.66 -14.88
CA SER A 65 -7.06 6.37 -15.26
C SER A 65 -6.27 5.09 -15.02
N THR A 66 -4.92 5.11 -14.94
CA THR A 66 -4.18 3.82 -14.99
C THR A 66 -3.19 3.60 -13.87
N LEU A 67 -2.30 4.55 -13.59
CA LEU A 67 -1.13 4.25 -12.77
C LEU A 67 -1.42 4.38 -11.26
N VAL A 68 -2.16 5.43 -10.87
CA VAL A 68 -2.51 5.68 -9.47
C VAL A 68 -3.65 4.75 -9.00
N THR A 69 -4.62 4.50 -9.88
CA THR A 69 -5.74 3.58 -9.63
C THR A 69 -5.30 2.13 -9.54
N ALA A 70 -4.22 1.72 -10.22
CA ALA A 70 -3.69 0.35 -10.14
C ALA A 70 -3.31 -0.08 -8.71
N GLY A 71 -2.77 0.83 -7.88
CA GLY A 71 -2.48 0.51 -6.47
C GLY A 71 -3.76 0.22 -5.67
N LEU A 72 -4.78 1.06 -5.84
CA LEU A 72 -6.09 0.87 -5.20
C LEU A 72 -6.81 -0.39 -5.70
N ILE A 73 -6.72 -0.69 -7.00
CA ILE A 73 -7.31 -1.92 -7.58
C ILE A 73 -6.62 -3.15 -7.00
N LEU A 74 -5.30 -3.13 -6.82
CA LEU A 74 -4.56 -4.21 -6.17
C LEU A 74 -5.04 -4.41 -4.73
N LEU A 75 -5.18 -3.33 -3.96
CA LEU A 75 -5.71 -3.36 -2.59
C LEU A 75 -7.15 -3.91 -2.52
N MET A 76 -8.01 -3.48 -3.44
CA MET A 76 -9.39 -3.99 -3.52
C MET A 76 -9.41 -5.48 -3.89
N GLY A 77 -8.54 -5.92 -4.80
CA GLY A 77 -8.43 -7.32 -5.21
C GLY A 77 -7.97 -8.25 -4.09
N TYR A 78 -7.06 -7.78 -3.23
CA TYR A 78 -6.57 -8.54 -2.06
C TYR A 78 -7.20 -8.10 -0.74
N GLY A 79 -8.40 -7.48 -0.77
CA GLY A 79 -9.05 -6.89 0.41
C GLY A 79 -9.29 -7.89 1.56
N VAL A 80 -9.52 -9.17 1.26
CA VAL A 80 -9.70 -10.24 2.26
C VAL A 80 -8.42 -10.52 3.06
N LEU A 81 -7.25 -10.41 2.44
CA LEU A 81 -5.95 -10.60 3.11
C LEU A 81 -5.58 -9.39 3.99
N LEU A 82 -6.13 -8.22 3.70
CA LEU A 82 -5.89 -6.98 4.42
C LEU A 82 -6.88 -6.71 5.55
N PHE A 83 -7.74 -7.69 5.88
CA PHE A 83 -8.76 -7.59 6.93
C PHE A 83 -8.19 -7.66 8.35
N ASN A 84 -7.05 -6.99 8.58
CA ASN A 84 -6.44 -6.83 9.88
C ASN A 84 -6.63 -5.38 10.34
N VAL A 85 -7.23 -5.20 11.52
CA VAL A 85 -7.58 -3.88 12.09
C VAL A 85 -6.36 -2.97 12.18
N VAL A 86 -5.17 -3.53 12.43
CA VAL A 86 -3.92 -2.76 12.52
C VAL A 86 -3.53 -2.19 11.15
N LEU A 87 -3.60 -3.01 10.10
CA LEU A 87 -3.24 -2.59 8.73
C LEU A 87 -4.19 -1.52 8.20
N LEU A 88 -5.49 -1.68 8.43
CA LEU A 88 -6.50 -0.68 8.05
C LEU A 88 -6.28 0.66 8.75
N ARG A 89 -5.94 0.64 10.05
CA ARG A 89 -5.61 1.86 10.81
C ARG A 89 -4.36 2.55 10.26
N LEU A 90 -3.33 1.79 9.90
CA LEU A 90 -2.12 2.32 9.27
C LEU A 90 -2.43 2.98 7.92
N MET A 91 -3.22 2.31 7.07
CA MET A 91 -3.65 2.87 5.78
C MET A 91 -4.41 4.17 5.94
N PHE A 92 -5.35 4.21 6.89
CA PHE A 92 -6.11 5.42 7.19
C PHE A 92 -5.19 6.57 7.64
N PHE A 93 -4.22 6.27 8.51
CA PHE A 93 -3.26 7.25 9.00
C PHE A 93 -2.38 7.82 7.87
N PHE A 94 -1.80 6.96 7.01
CA PHE A 94 -1.02 7.41 5.86
C PHE A 94 -1.87 8.19 4.85
N GLY A 95 -3.13 7.79 4.62
CA GLY A 95 -4.09 8.52 3.79
C GLY A 95 -4.36 9.94 4.30
N LEU A 96 -4.61 10.09 5.60
CA LEU A 96 -4.78 11.42 6.21
C LEU A 96 -3.53 12.29 6.08
N LEU A 97 -2.35 11.71 6.35
CA LEU A 97 -1.08 12.42 6.17
C LEU A 97 -0.89 12.88 4.72
N THR A 98 -1.18 12.03 3.74
CA THR A 98 -1.06 12.41 2.33
C THR A 98 -1.96 13.56 1.94
N MET A 99 -3.22 13.52 2.37
CA MET A 99 -4.20 14.58 2.10
C MET A 99 -3.77 15.91 2.73
N PHE A 100 -3.23 15.86 3.95
CA PHE A 100 -2.76 17.05 4.64
C PHE A 100 -1.55 17.67 3.94
N PHE A 101 -0.54 16.87 3.60
CA PHE A 101 0.66 17.38 2.92
C PHE A 101 0.37 17.84 1.48
N SER A 102 -0.46 17.13 0.72
CA SER A 102 -0.81 17.56 -0.64
C SER A 102 -1.55 18.90 -0.65
N SER A 103 -2.45 19.11 0.32
CA SER A 103 -3.15 20.40 0.46
C SER A 103 -2.20 21.56 0.71
N ILE A 104 -1.13 21.37 1.47
CA ILE A 104 -0.14 22.42 1.75
C ILE A 104 0.73 22.68 0.51
N LEU A 105 1.15 21.63 -0.19
CA LEU A 105 1.94 21.73 -1.41
C LEU A 105 1.18 22.45 -2.53
N ALA A 106 -0.11 22.15 -2.69
CA ALA A 106 -0.96 22.79 -3.71
C ALA A 106 -1.10 24.32 -3.53
N LEU A 107 -0.99 24.83 -2.29
CA LEU A 107 -1.01 26.28 -2.03
C LEU A 107 0.31 26.99 -2.41
N LEU A 108 1.42 26.24 -2.46
CA LEU A 108 2.75 26.77 -2.71
C LEU A 108 3.15 26.71 -4.19
N GLU A 109 2.45 25.92 -5.01
CA GLU A 109 2.79 25.76 -6.42
C GLU A 109 2.11 26.81 -7.31
N GLU A 110 2.90 27.42 -8.20
CA GLU A 110 2.44 28.44 -9.16
C GLU A 110 1.95 27.83 -10.48
N ASP A 111 2.38 26.62 -10.82
CA ASP A 111 2.02 25.94 -12.06
C ASP A 111 0.66 25.21 -11.90
N MET A 112 -0.36 25.68 -12.60
CA MET A 112 -1.72 25.08 -12.60
C MET A 112 -1.73 23.57 -12.88
N LYS A 113 -0.76 23.04 -13.63
CA LYS A 113 -0.66 21.59 -13.87
C LYS A 113 -0.24 20.88 -12.59
N LYS A 114 0.83 21.34 -11.94
CA LYS A 114 1.37 20.68 -10.75
C LYS A 114 0.41 20.78 -9.56
N VAL A 115 -0.37 21.88 -9.46
CA VAL A 115 -1.45 22.02 -8.47
C VAL A 115 -2.52 20.91 -8.59
N VAL A 116 -2.78 20.41 -9.81
CA VAL A 116 -3.74 19.33 -10.06
C VAL A 116 -3.13 17.94 -9.80
N ALA A 117 -1.80 17.87 -9.68
CA ALA A 117 -1.08 16.64 -9.36
C ALA A 117 -1.24 16.29 -7.88
#